data_AF-A0ABD5QH60-F1
#
_entry.id   AF-A0ABD5QH60-F1
#
_cell.length_a   1.000
_cell.length_b   1.000
_cell.length_c   1.000
_cell.angle_alpha   90.00
_cell.angle_beta   90.00
_cell.angle_gamma   90.00
#
_symmetry.space_group_name_H-M   'P 1'
#
loop_
_entity.id
_entity.type
_entity.pdbx_description
1 polymer ?
#
loop_
_entity_poly.entity_id
_entity_poly.type
_entity_poly.pdbx_seq_one_letter_code
_entity_poly.pdbx_strand_id
1 'polypeptide(L)' 'MDDDESRILMEWSLWAERDDEQTGRRIRVVPNDGPQGAWKAILEIQPHAEFWVERATIGYGDSPDDFDVIEP' A
#
# COMPACT_ATOMS: atom_id res chain seq x y z
N MET A 1 15.30 -9.95 -14.10
CA MET A 1 15.59 -9.82 -12.66
C MET A 1 14.74 -8.64 -12.28
N ASP A 2 13.51 -8.96 -11.89
CA ASP A 2 12.40 -8.00 -11.76
C ASP A 2 11.80 -8.14 -10.36
N ASP A 3 12.65 -8.45 -9.36
CA ASP A 3 12.26 -8.57 -7.96
C ASP A 3 12.18 -7.20 -7.24
N ASP A 4 12.47 -6.08 -7.93
CA ASP A 4 12.31 -4.71 -7.43
C ASP A 4 10.92 -4.11 -7.77
N GLU A 5 9.98 -4.93 -8.24
CA GLU A 5 8.66 -4.46 -8.63
C GLU A 5 7.75 -4.32 -7.39
N SER A 6 7.23 -3.12 -7.16
CA SER A 6 6.35 -2.87 -6.02
C SER A 6 5.11 -3.77 -6.06
N ARG A 7 4.77 -4.41 -4.94
CA ARG A 7 3.66 -5.37 -4.84
C ARG A 7 2.46 -4.77 -4.12
N ILE A 8 1.25 -4.88 -4.67
CA ILE A 8 0.02 -4.52 -3.96
C ILE A 8 -0.43 -5.72 -3.13
N LEU A 9 -0.60 -5.53 -1.82
CA LEU A 9 -1.07 -6.57 -0.90
C LEU A 9 -2.59 -6.60 -0.81
N MET A 10 -3.20 -5.42 -0.74
CA MET A 10 -4.64 -5.27 -0.58
C MET A 10 -5.07 -3.94 -1.20
N GLU A 11 -6.24 -3.92 -1.82
CA GLU A 11 -6.88 -2.72 -2.35
C GLU A 11 -8.38 -2.77 -2.04
N TRP A 12 -8.92 -1.68 -1.53
CA TRP A 12 -10.35 -1.56 -1.26
C TRP A 12 -10.84 -0.12 -1.46
N SER A 13 -12.08 0.01 -1.92
CA SER A 13 -12.73 1.29 -2.13
C SER A 13 -13.77 1.51 -1.05
N LEU A 14 -13.73 2.66 -0.39
CA LEU A 14 -14.86 3.10 0.44
C LEU A 14 -15.85 3.85 -0.44
N TRP A 15 -16.95 3.18 -0.75
CA TRP A 15 -18.12 3.81 -1.34
C TRP A 15 -18.95 4.42 -0.21
N ALA A 16 -18.86 5.73 0.01
CA ALA A 16 -19.87 6.39 0.82
C ALA A 16 -21.16 6.45 -0.01
N GLU A 17 -22.30 6.06 0.57
CA GLU A 17 -23.64 6.21 -0.04
C GLU A 17 -24.02 7.68 -0.36
N ARG A 18 -23.13 8.65 -0.07
CA ARG A 18 -23.26 10.06 -0.40
C ARG A 18 -22.21 10.45 -1.46
N ASP A 19 -22.57 10.16 -2.70
CA ASP A 19 -22.22 10.73 -4.01
C ASP A 19 -20.89 11.44 -4.37
N ASP A 20 -19.94 11.80 -3.50
CA ASP A 20 -18.81 12.67 -3.96
C ASP A 20 -17.39 12.24 -3.58
N GLU A 21 -17.20 11.28 -2.68
CA GLU A 21 -15.85 10.87 -2.24
C GLU A 21 -15.62 9.37 -2.41
N GLN A 22 -15.30 8.94 -3.64
CA GLN A 22 -14.59 7.68 -3.84
C GLN A 22 -13.19 7.82 -3.24
N THR A 23 -12.98 7.20 -2.09
CA THR A 23 -11.64 7.06 -1.50
C THR A 23 -11.17 5.62 -1.67
N GLY A 24 -10.24 5.43 -2.60
CA GLY A 24 -9.47 4.18 -2.68
C GLY A 24 -8.49 4.09 -1.52
N ARG A 25 -8.25 2.88 -1.02
CA ARG A 25 -7.19 2.57 -0.06
C ARG A 25 -6.46 1.34 -0.54
N ARG A 26 -5.14 1.33 -0.42
CA ARG A 26 -4.36 0.14 -0.70
C ARG A 26 -3.14 0.05 0.20
N ILE A 27 -2.66 -1.17 0.37
CA ILE A 27 -1.36 -1.44 0.99
C ILE A 27 -0.42 -1.89 -0.12
N ARG A 28 0.71 -1.19 -0.27
CA ARG A 28 1.75 -1.50 -1.25
C ARG A 28 3.06 -1.78 -0.53
N VAL A 29 3.80 -2.80 -0.97
CA VAL A 29 5.17 -3.07 -0.53
C VAL A 29 6.12 -2.52 -1.58
N VAL A 30 7.13 -1.78 -1.11
CA VAL A 30 8.16 -1.19 -1.95
C VAL A 30 9.54 -1.44 -1.36
N PRO A 31 10.61 -1.47 -2.18
CA PRO A 31 11.97 -1.47 -1.67
C PRO A 31 12.23 -0.28 -0.74
N ASN A 32 13.08 -0.48 0.25
CA ASN A 32 13.43 0.51 1.26
C ASN A 32 14.95 0.57 1.43
N ASP A 33 15.54 1.73 1.18
CA ASP A 33 16.98 1.98 1.35
C ASP A 33 17.39 2.30 2.80
N GLY A 34 16.45 2.18 3.75
CA GLY A 34 16.64 2.52 5.16
C GLY A 34 17.18 1.38 6.01
N PRO A 35 17.73 1.66 7.21
CA PRO A 35 18.30 0.64 8.09
C PRO A 35 17.28 -0.31 8.73
N GLN A 36 15.97 -0.06 8.59
CA GLN A 36 14.90 -0.84 9.24
C GLN A 36 14.52 -2.14 8.52
N GLY A 37 14.99 -2.34 7.28
CA GLY A 37 14.67 -3.49 6.44
C GLY A 37 14.80 -3.14 4.96
N ALA A 38 15.01 -4.14 4.10
CA ALA A 38 15.13 -3.95 2.65
C ALA A 38 13.81 -3.58 1.97
N TRP A 39 12.67 -3.78 2.65
CA TRP A 39 11.33 -3.50 2.14
C TRP A 39 10.48 -2.77 3.19
N LYS A 40 9.50 -1.98 2.73
CA LYS A 40 8.50 -1.33 3.58
C LYS A 40 7.10 -1.50 3.01
N ALA A 41 6.11 -1.66 3.89
CA ALA A 41 4.69 -1.61 3.54
C ALA A 41 4.14 -0.21 3.80
N ILE A 42 3.45 0.35 2.80
CA ILE A 42 2.86 1.69 2.83
C ILE A 42 1.34 1.59 2.65
N LEU A 43 0.61 2.32 3.48
CA LEU A 43 -0.81 2.60 3.27
C LEU A 43 -0.92 3.80 2.33
N GLU A 44 -1.55 3.60 1.18
CA GLU A 44 -1.84 4.64 0.21
C GLU A 44 -3.34 4.92 0.15
N ILE A 45 -3.71 6.19 -0.04
CA ILE A 45 -5.09 6.62 -0.25
C ILE A 45 -5.23 7.29 -1.61
N GLN A 46 -6.37 7.10 -2.26
CA GLN A 46 -6.70 7.74 -3.53
C GLN A 46 -7.96 8.59 -3.34
N PRO A 47 -7.83 9.88 -2.96
CA PRO A 47 -8.96 10.78 -2.91
C PRO A 47 -9.45 11.09 -4.33
N HIS A 48 -10.76 11.03 -4.55
CA HIS A 48 -11.43 11.34 -5.83
C HIS A 48 -10.88 10.58 -7.05
N ALA A 49 -10.30 9.39 -6.84
CA ALA A 49 -9.75 8.54 -7.89
C ALA A 49 -8.62 9.16 -8.77
N GLU A 50 -8.00 10.28 -8.37
CA GLU A 50 -7.02 10.96 -9.25
C GLU A 50 -5.60 10.40 -9.13
N PHE A 51 -5.08 10.22 -7.91
CA PHE A 51 -3.73 9.73 -7.67
C PHE A 51 -3.59 9.07 -6.29
N TRP A 52 -2.68 8.09 -6.18
CA TRP A 52 -2.36 7.44 -4.91
C TRP A 52 -1.35 8.27 -4.12
N VAL A 53 -1.64 8.49 -2.83
CA VAL A 53 -0.82 9.26 -1.91
C VAL A 53 -0.37 8.37 -0.76
N GLU A 54 0.94 8.29 -0.50
CA GLU A 54 1.48 7.64 0.71
C GLU A 54 0.95 8.36 1.95
N ARG A 55 0.22 7.63 2.80
CA ARG A 55 -0.35 8.17 4.03
C ARG A 55 0.43 7.79 5.27
N ALA A 56 0.94 6.55 5.31
CA ALA A 56 1.73 6.03 6.41
C ALA A 56 2.58 4.83 5.96
N THR A 57 3.75 4.66 6.60
CA THR A 57 4.46 3.39 6.59
C THR A 57 3.92 2.53 7.74
N ILE A 58 3.51 1.30 7.43
CA ILE A 58 2.83 0.40 8.38
C ILE A 58 3.69 -0.81 8.77
N GLY A 59 4.84 -1.01 8.13
CA GLY A 59 5.78 -2.08 8.47
C GLY A 59 7.06 -2.05 7.65
N TYR A 60 8.07 -2.78 8.13
CA TYR A 60 9.34 -3.03 7.46
C TYR A 60 9.61 -4.54 7.45
N GLY A 61 10.33 -5.01 6.44
CA GLY A 61 10.68 -6.43 6.26
C GLY A 61 11.99 -6.56 5.49
N ASP A 62 12.59 -7.75 5.56
CA ASP A 62 13.80 -8.09 4.82
C ASP A 62 13.47 -8.67 3.44
N SER A 63 12.23 -9.16 3.26
CA SER A 63 11.69 -9.73 2.03
C SER A 63 10.29 -9.16 1.73
N PRO A 64 9.88 -9.05 0.44
CA PRO A 64 8.49 -8.69 0.12
C PRO A 64 7.48 -9.77 0.59
N ASP A 65 7.94 -10.99 0.86
CA ASP A 65 7.12 -12.09 1.37
C ASP A 65 6.92 -12.04 2.90
N ASP A 66 7.59 -11.13 3.62
CA ASP A 66 7.35 -10.92 5.06
C ASP A 66 6.00 -10.24 5.34
N PHE A 67 5.34 -9.73 4.30
CA PHE A 67 4.08 -9.02 4.40
C PHE A 67 2.92 -9.89 3.92
N ASP A 68 2.20 -10.50 4.87
CA ASP A 68 1.03 -11.31 4.58
C ASP A 68 -0.20 -10.46 4.23
N VAL A 69 -0.96 -10.95 3.25
CA VAL A 69 -2.30 -10.43 2.92
C VAL A 69 -3.28 -11.07 3.90
N ILE A 70 -3.72 -10.32 4.90
CA ILE A 70 -4.87 -10.73 5.72
C ILE A 70 -6.11 -10.27 4.96
N GLU A 71 -6.88 -11.16 4.33
CA GLU A 71 -8.19 -10.78 3.77
C GLU A 71 -9.05 -10.15 4.89
N PRO A 72 -9.62 -8.94 4.68
CA PRO A 72 -10.44 -8.26 5.67
C PRO A 72 -11.84 -8.87 5.84
#